data_AF-A0A7J2WPJ5-F1
#
_entry.id   AF-A0A7J2WPJ5-F1
#
_cell.length_a   1.000
_cell.length_b   1.000
_cell.length_c   1.000
_cell.angle_alpha   90.00
_cell.angle_beta   90.00
_cell.angle_gamma   90.00
#
_symmetry.space_group_name_H-M   'P 1'
#
loop_
_entity.id
_entity.type
_entity.pdbx_description
1 polymer ?
#
loop_
_entity_poly.entity_id
_entity_poly.type
_entity_poly.pdbx_seq_one_letter_code
_entity_poly.pdbx_strand_id
1 'polypeptide(L)'
;MPPRRGVLLSVFYSGDDRAAVMKFYDADSGEIFLVKDETEHKPYLLTNAPEERISEALSEFASRIHSISRVRKYDILRDKEVELTKVEAKDPLAIGGSPKNMRDTLAKLGYDVWEARIKYYDCFIFDRNLIPGCLYEVDDSGNPRRISIEVELEEDLLNSDGEVRDILLSTIPLFDEPSPSMPNAALDIEVLSPLDKIPDPREPDKPVAAAAIVDSSGRKEVHVLHRGGSLPDELPNGAKLISYESEGRLIRSLLDRISEYPLLFTYNGDNFDLPYLAKRAEKLGGER
;
A
#
# COMPACT_ATOMS: atom_id res chain seq x y z
N MET A 1 0.76 26.48 0.16
CA MET A 1 2.16 26.02 0.17
C MET A 1 2.59 25.85 -1.29
N PRO A 2 3.89 25.77 -1.64
CA PRO A 2 4.23 25.41 -3.01
C PRO A 2 3.69 23.99 -3.31
N PRO A 3 3.19 23.73 -4.54
CA PRO A 3 2.73 22.40 -4.91
C PRO A 3 3.89 21.41 -4.79
N ARG A 4 3.60 20.22 -4.26
CA ARG A 4 4.60 19.16 -4.09
C ARG A 4 4.61 18.25 -5.30
N ARG A 5 5.79 17.76 -5.67
CA ARG A 5 5.94 16.78 -6.75
C ARG A 5 6.40 15.46 -6.19
N GLY A 6 5.88 14.38 -6.73
CA GLY A 6 6.30 13.05 -6.33
C GLY A 6 5.71 11.95 -7.16
N VAL A 7 6.40 10.81 -7.17
CA VAL A 7 5.95 9.59 -7.81
C VAL A 7 4.95 8.89 -6.88
N LEU A 8 3.76 8.57 -7.40
CA LEU A 8 2.75 7.85 -6.63
C LEU A 8 3.20 6.41 -6.40
N LEU A 9 3.57 6.04 -5.17
CA LEU A 9 4.02 4.68 -4.85
C LEU A 9 2.84 3.73 -4.63
N SER A 10 1.86 4.16 -3.85
CA SER A 10 0.70 3.34 -3.52
C SER A 10 -0.45 4.19 -2.97
N VAL A 11 -1.63 3.59 -2.92
CA VAL A 11 -2.79 4.11 -2.19
C VAL A 11 -3.20 3.07 -1.17
N PHE A 12 -3.54 3.51 0.03
CA PHE A 12 -4.10 2.66 1.07
C PHE A 12 -5.31 3.32 1.72
N TYR A 13 -6.08 2.56 2.49
CA TYR A 13 -7.20 3.08 3.26
C TYR A 13 -6.76 3.40 4.68
N SER A 14 -6.98 4.64 5.13
CA SER A 14 -6.83 5.01 6.53
C SER A 14 -8.17 4.84 7.25
N GLY A 15 -8.22 3.96 8.24
CA GLY A 15 -9.41 3.74 9.06
C GLY A 15 -9.74 4.94 9.96
N ASP A 16 -8.71 5.66 10.40
CA ASP A 16 -8.83 6.85 11.25
C ASP A 16 -9.40 8.03 10.44
N ASP A 17 -8.86 8.26 9.25
CA ASP A 17 -9.34 9.33 8.34
C ASP A 17 -10.62 8.95 7.59
N ARG A 18 -10.94 7.65 7.53
CA ARG A 18 -12.02 7.06 6.71
C ARG A 18 -11.96 7.49 5.25
N ALA A 19 -10.75 7.53 4.71
CA ALA A 19 -10.47 8.01 3.36
C ALA A 19 -9.29 7.23 2.74
N ALA A 20 -9.16 7.33 1.43
CA ALA A 20 -7.95 6.92 0.74
C ALA A 20 -6.81 7.87 1.11
N VAL A 21 -5.61 7.31 1.27
CA VAL A 21 -4.36 8.05 1.48
C VAL A 21 -3.38 7.63 0.41
N MET A 22 -2.89 8.62 -0.34
CA MET A 22 -1.93 8.46 -1.42
C MET A 22 -0.53 8.65 -0.84
N LYS A 23 0.37 7.70 -1.11
CA LYS A 23 1.77 7.73 -0.69
C LYS A 23 2.64 8.12 -1.87
N PHE A 24 3.28 9.28 -1.78
CA PHE A 24 4.18 9.80 -2.80
C PHE A 24 5.64 9.73 -2.35
N TYR A 25 6.53 9.62 -3.32
CA TYR A 25 7.97 9.78 -3.15
C TYR A 25 8.46 11.00 -3.91
N ASP A 26 9.04 11.96 -3.19
CA ASP A 26 9.70 13.13 -3.75
C ASP A 26 11.15 12.77 -4.09
N ALA A 27 11.47 12.70 -5.39
CA ALA A 27 12.79 12.29 -5.86
C ALA A 27 13.87 13.36 -5.61
N ASP A 28 13.50 14.63 -5.45
CA ASP A 28 14.45 15.72 -5.21
C ASP A 28 14.88 15.77 -3.74
N SER A 29 13.92 15.60 -2.81
CA SER A 29 14.21 15.58 -1.37
C SER A 29 14.55 14.19 -0.83
N GLY A 30 14.16 13.13 -1.52
CA GLY A 30 14.27 11.75 -1.06
C GLY A 30 13.23 11.38 0.00
N GLU A 31 12.19 12.19 0.19
CA GLU A 31 11.18 12.01 1.24
C GLU A 31 9.92 11.30 0.74
N ILE A 32 9.29 10.55 1.65
CA ILE A 32 7.92 10.08 1.47
C ILE A 32 6.97 11.13 2.06
N PHE A 33 5.89 11.43 1.34
CA PHE A 33 4.79 12.22 1.88
C PHE A 33 3.43 11.59 1.59
N LEU A 34 2.48 11.86 2.49
CA LEU A 34 1.14 11.31 2.45
C LEU A 34 0.15 12.41 2.11
N VAL A 35 -0.78 12.11 1.22
CA VAL A 35 -1.86 13.01 0.81
C VAL A 35 -3.19 12.29 1.03
N LYS A 36 -3.98 12.80 1.95
CA LYS A 36 -5.34 12.30 2.21
C LYS A 36 -6.26 12.73 1.08
N ASP A 37 -7.18 11.85 0.67
CA ASP A 37 -8.26 12.20 -0.24
C ASP A 37 -9.26 13.17 0.41
N GLU A 38 -9.58 14.24 -0.31
CA GLU A 38 -10.59 15.24 0.07
C GLU A 38 -11.79 15.26 -0.92
N THR A 39 -11.88 14.28 -1.84
CA THR A 39 -12.97 14.20 -2.85
C THR A 39 -14.24 13.50 -2.33
N GLU A 40 -14.25 13.13 -1.05
CA GLU A 40 -15.28 12.36 -0.38
C GLU A 40 -15.57 10.98 -0.98
N HIS A 41 -14.68 10.43 -1.82
CA HIS A 41 -14.89 9.14 -2.48
C HIS A 41 -15.18 8.02 -1.48
N LYS A 42 -16.23 7.22 -1.75
CA LYS A 42 -16.70 6.17 -0.84
C LYS A 42 -16.56 4.78 -1.44
N PRO A 43 -16.31 3.75 -0.61
CA PRO A 43 -16.41 2.36 -1.05
C PRO A 43 -17.85 2.05 -1.47
N TYR A 44 -18.02 1.26 -2.53
CA TYR A 44 -19.35 0.96 -3.05
C TYR A 44 -19.44 -0.44 -3.66
N LEU A 45 -20.68 -0.85 -3.93
CA LEU A 45 -21.02 -1.97 -4.80
C LEU A 45 -22.12 -1.56 -5.77
N LEU A 46 -22.29 -2.33 -6.83
CA LEU A 46 -23.39 -2.19 -7.78
C LEU A 46 -24.30 -3.41 -7.69
N THR A 47 -25.60 -3.22 -7.86
CA THR A 47 -26.58 -4.32 -7.86
C THR A 47 -27.80 -4.03 -8.73
N ASN A 48 -28.49 -5.09 -9.16
CA ASN A 48 -29.77 -4.98 -9.85
C ASN A 48 -30.96 -4.93 -8.88
N ALA A 49 -30.72 -4.96 -7.57
CA ALA A 49 -31.75 -4.75 -6.58
C ALA A 49 -32.39 -3.35 -6.74
N PRO A 50 -33.73 -3.25 -6.74
CA PRO A 50 -34.43 -1.97 -6.71
C PRO A 50 -34.09 -1.18 -5.44
N GLU A 51 -34.06 0.16 -5.53
CA GLU A 51 -33.75 1.04 -4.39
C GLU A 51 -34.68 0.81 -3.20
N GLU A 52 -35.97 0.60 -3.46
CA GLU A 52 -36.99 0.38 -2.44
C GLU A 52 -36.73 -0.92 -1.67
N ARG A 53 -36.16 -1.92 -2.34
CA ARG A 53 -35.81 -3.22 -1.74
C ARG A 53 -34.49 -3.19 -0.99
N ILE A 54 -33.56 -2.31 -1.38
CA ILE A 54 -32.24 -2.21 -0.73
C ILE A 54 -32.39 -1.74 0.72
N SER A 55 -33.25 -0.77 0.99
CA SER A 55 -33.43 -0.24 2.36
C SER A 55 -33.93 -1.31 3.33
N GLU A 56 -34.85 -2.17 2.87
CA GLU A 56 -35.36 -3.32 3.63
C GLU A 56 -34.26 -4.40 3.77
N ALA A 57 -33.65 -4.80 2.65
CA ALA A 57 -32.64 -5.85 2.57
C ALA A 57 -31.39 -5.55 3.40
N LEU A 58 -30.99 -4.28 3.46
CA LEU A 58 -29.78 -3.81 4.13
C LEU A 58 -30.08 -3.02 5.41
N SER A 59 -31.27 -3.21 6.00
CA SER A 59 -31.69 -2.52 7.23
C SER A 59 -30.68 -2.65 8.38
N GLU A 60 -30.04 -3.81 8.52
CA GLU A 60 -28.96 -4.04 9.50
C GLU A 60 -27.69 -3.21 9.25
N PHE A 61 -27.51 -2.69 8.05
CA PHE A 61 -26.38 -1.86 7.63
C PHE A 61 -26.76 -0.37 7.49
N ALA A 62 -27.99 0.02 7.84
CA ALA A 62 -28.49 1.38 7.61
C ALA A 62 -27.57 2.48 8.17
N SER A 63 -26.93 2.25 9.33
CA SER A 63 -25.99 3.20 9.92
C SER A 63 -24.65 3.31 9.18
N ARG A 64 -24.31 2.31 8.36
CA ARG A 64 -23.05 2.20 7.59
C ARG A 64 -23.22 2.52 6.12
N ILE A 65 -24.45 2.61 5.61
CA ILE A 65 -24.73 3.12 4.28
C ILE A 65 -24.50 4.64 4.28
N HIS A 66 -23.81 5.12 3.25
CA HIS A 66 -23.61 6.54 2.99
C HIS A 66 -24.69 7.07 2.05
N SER A 67 -24.87 6.41 0.90
CA SER A 67 -25.85 6.81 -0.11
C SER A 67 -26.34 5.59 -0.90
N ILE A 68 -27.51 5.73 -1.52
CA ILE A 68 -28.06 4.79 -2.49
C ILE A 68 -28.48 5.64 -3.69
N SER A 69 -28.08 5.26 -4.89
CA SER A 69 -28.40 6.01 -6.12
C SER A 69 -28.42 5.11 -7.36
N ARG A 70 -29.13 5.53 -8.41
CA ARG A 70 -29.07 4.90 -9.73
C ARG A 70 -27.83 5.36 -10.50
N VAL A 71 -27.17 4.42 -11.17
CA VAL A 71 -26.06 4.68 -12.08
C VAL A 71 -26.28 3.95 -13.40
N ARG A 72 -25.83 4.56 -14.49
CA ARG A 72 -25.78 3.91 -15.80
C ARG A 72 -24.42 3.27 -15.98
N LYS A 73 -24.41 2.02 -16.45
CA LYS A 73 -23.21 1.27 -16.83
C LYS A 73 -23.44 0.62 -18.18
N TYR A 74 -22.36 0.26 -18.85
CA TYR A 74 -22.41 -0.44 -20.12
C TYR A 74 -22.22 -1.94 -19.91
N ASP A 75 -23.20 -2.75 -20.31
CA ASP A 75 -23.12 -4.20 -20.30
C ASP A 75 -22.45 -4.68 -21.59
N ILE A 76 -21.14 -4.91 -21.51
CA ILE A 76 -20.30 -5.30 -22.63
C ILE A 76 -20.75 -6.63 -23.27
N LEU A 77 -21.35 -7.55 -22.49
CA LEU A 77 -21.79 -8.84 -23.01
C LEU A 77 -23.07 -8.73 -23.84
N ARG A 78 -23.92 -7.74 -23.53
CA ARG A 78 -25.21 -7.52 -24.18
C ARG A 78 -25.23 -6.30 -25.08
N ASP A 79 -24.12 -5.60 -25.19
CA ASP A 79 -23.92 -4.42 -26.04
C ASP A 79 -24.97 -3.32 -25.77
N LYS A 80 -25.26 -3.03 -24.50
CA LYS A 80 -26.29 -2.05 -24.12
C LYS A 80 -26.01 -1.33 -22.81
N GLU A 81 -26.58 -0.13 -22.67
CA GLU A 81 -26.66 0.54 -21.38
C GLU A 81 -27.63 -0.20 -20.45
N VAL A 82 -27.24 -0.31 -19.18
CA VAL A 82 -28.05 -0.84 -18.09
C VAL A 82 -28.08 0.15 -16.93
N GLU A 83 -29.20 0.21 -16.24
CA GLU A 83 -29.34 1.00 -15.02
C GLU A 83 -29.21 0.07 -13.80
N LEU A 84 -28.25 0.38 -12.94
CA LEU A 84 -27.96 -0.37 -11.72
C LEU A 84 -28.13 0.53 -10.51
N THR A 85 -28.28 -0.07 -9.34
CA THR A 85 -28.22 0.67 -8.08
C THR A 85 -26.81 0.61 -7.51
N LYS A 86 -26.23 1.79 -7.24
CA LYS A 86 -24.99 1.98 -6.50
C LYS A 86 -25.30 2.13 -5.02
N VAL A 87 -24.67 1.31 -4.18
CA VAL A 87 -24.75 1.43 -2.71
C VAL A 87 -23.38 1.84 -2.20
N GLU A 88 -23.27 3.07 -1.72
CA GLU A 88 -22.04 3.59 -1.11
C GLU A 88 -22.06 3.35 0.40
N ALA A 89 -20.92 2.94 0.93
CA ALA A 89 -20.73 2.67 2.35
C ALA A 89 -19.79 3.68 3.01
N LYS A 90 -19.89 3.82 4.33
CA LYS A 90 -18.98 4.63 5.14
C LYS A 90 -17.61 3.98 5.36
N ASP A 91 -17.51 2.67 5.11
CA ASP A 91 -16.26 1.93 5.27
C ASP A 91 -16.24 0.67 4.37
N PRO A 92 -15.05 0.19 3.95
CA PRO A 92 -14.93 -0.95 3.02
C PRO A 92 -15.39 -2.30 3.61
N LEU A 93 -15.35 -2.47 4.94
CA LEU A 93 -15.77 -3.72 5.58
C LEU A 93 -17.27 -3.95 5.41
N ALA A 94 -18.06 -2.88 5.33
CA ALA A 94 -19.50 -2.97 5.07
C ALA A 94 -19.83 -3.55 3.69
N ILE A 95 -18.97 -3.33 2.69
CA ILE A 95 -19.18 -3.83 1.33
C ILE A 95 -18.97 -5.35 1.26
N GLY A 96 -17.79 -5.84 1.65
CA GLY A 96 -17.41 -7.24 1.43
C GLY A 96 -16.24 -7.78 2.28
N GLY A 97 -15.66 -6.95 3.16
CA GLY A 97 -14.42 -7.25 3.89
C GLY A 97 -14.61 -7.92 5.27
N SER A 98 -15.85 -8.17 5.69
CA SER A 98 -16.18 -8.83 6.97
C SER A 98 -17.07 -10.06 6.75
N PRO A 99 -17.20 -10.96 7.73
CA PRO A 99 -18.13 -12.11 7.64
C PRO A 99 -19.61 -11.72 7.47
N LYS A 100 -19.97 -10.50 7.87
CA LYS A 100 -21.31 -9.92 7.72
C LYS A 100 -21.21 -8.60 6.95
N ASN A 101 -21.57 -8.64 5.67
CA ASN A 101 -21.41 -7.55 4.72
C ASN A 101 -22.60 -7.44 3.74
N MET A 102 -22.74 -6.31 3.06
CA MET A 102 -23.87 -6.01 2.18
C MET A 102 -23.86 -6.85 0.89
N ARG A 103 -22.68 -7.15 0.32
CA ARG A 103 -22.56 -8.01 -0.87
C ARG A 103 -23.21 -9.36 -0.65
N ASP A 104 -22.85 -10.04 0.44
CA ASP A 104 -23.32 -11.39 0.72
C ASP A 104 -24.80 -11.39 1.12
N THR A 105 -25.29 -10.32 1.77
CA THR A 105 -26.72 -10.15 2.07
C THR A 105 -27.55 -10.01 0.79
N LEU A 106 -27.15 -9.13 -0.14
CA LEU A 106 -27.86 -8.95 -1.41
C LEU A 106 -27.82 -10.22 -2.27
N ALA A 107 -26.66 -10.89 -2.34
CA ALA A 107 -26.51 -12.14 -3.09
C ALA A 107 -27.41 -13.26 -2.53
N LYS A 108 -27.55 -13.38 -1.21
CA LYS A 108 -28.47 -14.36 -0.58
C LYS A 108 -29.93 -14.11 -0.91
N LEU A 109 -30.31 -12.86 -1.20
CA LEU A 109 -31.65 -12.49 -1.62
C LEU A 109 -31.89 -12.71 -3.12
N GLY A 110 -30.89 -13.22 -3.85
CA GLY A 110 -31.00 -13.54 -5.27
C GLY A 110 -30.70 -12.37 -6.21
N TYR A 111 -30.15 -11.27 -5.70
CA TYR A 111 -29.68 -10.16 -6.54
C TYR A 111 -28.26 -10.39 -7.04
N ASP A 112 -28.00 -9.91 -8.25
CA ASP A 112 -26.64 -9.83 -8.77
C ASP A 112 -25.91 -8.64 -8.14
N VAL A 113 -24.65 -8.86 -7.81
CA VAL A 113 -23.80 -7.86 -7.17
C VAL A 113 -22.47 -7.78 -7.91
N TRP A 114 -22.12 -6.59 -8.39
CA TRP A 114 -20.91 -6.31 -9.15
C TRP A 114 -20.00 -5.34 -8.39
N GLU A 115 -18.73 -5.31 -8.80
CA GLU A 115 -17.66 -4.46 -8.24
C GLU A 115 -17.43 -4.62 -6.70
N ALA A 116 -18.11 -5.56 -6.04
CA ALA A 116 -18.07 -5.77 -4.59
C ALA A 116 -16.92 -6.67 -4.07
N ARG A 117 -15.95 -6.98 -4.94
CA ARG A 117 -14.73 -7.73 -4.59
C ARG A 117 -13.45 -6.94 -4.89
N ILE A 118 -13.60 -5.70 -5.36
CA ILE A 118 -12.49 -4.78 -5.58
C ILE A 118 -12.13 -4.18 -4.23
N LYS A 119 -10.83 -4.11 -3.89
CA LYS A 119 -10.42 -3.46 -2.65
C LYS A 119 -10.66 -1.96 -2.78
N TYR A 120 -11.02 -1.29 -1.69
CA TYR A 120 -11.41 0.12 -1.77
C TYR A 120 -10.33 1.03 -2.39
N TYR A 121 -9.06 0.84 -2.04
CA TYR A 121 -7.99 1.63 -2.64
C TYR A 121 -7.85 1.38 -4.15
N ASP A 122 -8.17 0.18 -4.65
CA ASP A 122 -8.19 -0.11 -6.09
C ASP A 122 -9.39 0.60 -6.74
N CYS A 123 -10.58 0.56 -6.13
CA CYS A 123 -11.74 1.35 -6.59
C CYS A 123 -11.40 2.84 -6.71
N PHE A 124 -10.75 3.39 -5.67
CA PHE A 124 -10.32 4.78 -5.66
C PHE A 124 -9.34 5.08 -6.79
N ILE A 125 -8.33 4.23 -7.00
CA ILE A 125 -7.36 4.36 -8.09
C ILE A 125 -8.08 4.38 -9.45
N PHE A 126 -9.00 3.45 -9.68
CA PHE A 126 -9.74 3.35 -10.95
C PHE A 126 -10.63 4.56 -11.19
N ASP A 127 -11.46 4.94 -10.23
CA ASP A 127 -12.42 6.04 -10.39
C ASP A 127 -11.72 7.41 -10.52
N ARG A 128 -10.54 7.55 -9.93
CA ARG A 128 -9.71 8.77 -9.99
C ARG A 128 -8.71 8.76 -11.14
N ASN A 129 -8.66 7.68 -11.94
CA ASN A 129 -7.67 7.46 -13.00
C ASN A 129 -6.22 7.70 -12.54
N LEU A 130 -5.90 7.20 -11.34
CA LEU A 130 -4.53 7.26 -10.81
C LEU A 130 -3.71 6.10 -11.36
N ILE A 131 -2.42 6.34 -11.57
CA ILE A 131 -1.48 5.35 -12.08
C ILE A 131 -0.29 5.32 -11.12
N PRO A 132 -0.22 4.33 -10.21
CA PRO A 132 0.96 4.12 -9.39
C PRO A 132 2.21 3.95 -10.26
N GLY A 133 3.30 4.57 -9.86
CA GLY A 133 4.56 4.63 -10.59
C GLY A 133 4.74 5.90 -11.44
N CYS A 134 3.68 6.70 -11.66
CA CYS A 134 3.78 7.96 -12.40
C CYS A 134 4.08 9.17 -11.51
N LEU A 135 4.64 10.22 -12.10
CA LEU A 135 4.90 11.51 -11.47
C LEU A 135 3.63 12.38 -11.42
N TYR A 136 3.40 12.97 -10.25
CA TYR A 136 2.28 13.88 -10.01
C TYR A 136 2.77 15.20 -9.41
N GLU A 137 2.03 16.26 -9.71
CA GLU A 137 2.03 17.51 -8.95
C GLU A 137 0.77 17.54 -8.09
N VAL A 138 0.95 17.74 -6.78
CA VAL A 138 -0.14 17.81 -5.80
C VAL A 138 -0.31 19.26 -5.37
N ASP A 139 -1.51 19.79 -5.58
CA ASP A 139 -1.85 21.15 -5.19
C ASP A 139 -2.18 21.27 -3.68
N ASP A 140 -2.43 22.51 -3.23
CA ASP A 140 -2.78 22.81 -1.83
C ASP A 140 -4.08 22.15 -1.35
N SER A 141 -4.92 21.66 -2.27
CA SER A 141 -6.17 20.96 -1.95
C SER A 141 -5.96 19.45 -1.84
N GLY A 142 -4.72 18.96 -2.02
CA GLY A 142 -4.41 17.53 -2.03
C GLY A 142 -4.84 16.83 -3.32
N ASN A 143 -5.18 17.56 -4.37
CA ASN A 143 -5.59 16.96 -5.64
C ASN A 143 -4.36 16.66 -6.51
N PRO A 144 -4.07 15.38 -6.84
CA PRO A 144 -2.94 15.03 -7.68
C PRO A 144 -3.28 15.25 -9.15
N ARG A 145 -2.39 15.96 -9.86
CA ARG A 145 -2.40 16.10 -11.32
C ARG A 145 -1.21 15.36 -11.90
N ARG A 146 -1.47 14.36 -12.75
CA ARG A 146 -0.39 13.62 -13.43
C ARG A 146 0.41 14.60 -14.29
N ILE A 147 1.73 14.54 -14.21
CA ILE A 147 2.61 15.23 -15.13
C ILE A 147 2.78 14.31 -16.34
N SER A 148 2.13 14.67 -17.45
CA SER A 148 2.23 13.90 -18.69
C SER A 148 3.56 14.18 -19.38
N ILE A 149 4.21 13.12 -19.85
CA ILE A 149 5.36 13.22 -20.74
C ILE A 149 4.82 13.30 -22.17
N GLU A 150 5.22 14.32 -22.90
CA GLU A 150 4.93 14.41 -24.32
C GLU A 150 5.78 13.36 -25.05
N VAL A 151 5.12 12.45 -25.77
CA VAL A 151 5.79 11.47 -26.62
C VAL A 151 5.47 11.79 -28.07
N GLU A 152 6.50 11.86 -28.91
CA GLU A 152 6.32 11.92 -30.36
C GLU A 152 5.86 10.54 -30.85
N LEU A 153 4.63 10.48 -31.37
CA LEU A 153 4.09 9.29 -32.00
C LEU A 153 4.36 9.32 -33.50
N GLU A 154 4.78 8.18 -34.04
CA GLU A 154 4.89 8.00 -35.48
C GLU A 154 3.52 8.19 -36.18
N GLU A 155 3.52 8.76 -37.38
CA GLU A 155 2.28 9.04 -38.13
C GLU A 155 1.42 7.79 -38.34
N ASP A 156 2.03 6.63 -38.52
CA ASP A 156 1.33 5.35 -38.70
C ASP A 156 0.53 4.94 -37.46
N LEU A 157 0.99 5.29 -36.25
CA LEU A 157 0.27 5.06 -34.98
C LEU A 157 -0.91 6.03 -34.83
N LEU A 158 -0.79 7.25 -35.36
CA LEU A 158 -1.87 8.23 -35.36
C LEU A 158 -3.00 7.89 -36.36
N ASN A 159 -2.68 7.09 -37.37
CA ASN A 159 -3.60 6.65 -38.42
C ASN A 159 -4.35 5.35 -38.08
N SER A 160 -4.17 4.78 -36.88
CA SER A 160 -4.93 3.61 -36.45
C SER A 160 -6.41 3.93 -36.21
N ASP A 161 -7.23 2.88 -36.06
CA ASP A 161 -8.63 3.01 -35.60
C ASP A 161 -8.72 3.82 -34.29
N GLY A 162 -9.84 4.51 -34.07
CA GLY A 162 -10.01 5.45 -32.96
C GLY A 162 -9.79 4.83 -31.58
N GLU A 163 -10.31 3.63 -31.33
CA GLU A 163 -10.13 2.97 -30.02
C GLU A 163 -8.69 2.54 -29.80
N VAL A 164 -8.06 1.98 -30.85
CA VAL A 164 -6.65 1.58 -30.81
C VAL A 164 -5.76 2.79 -30.56
N ARG A 165 -6.05 3.91 -31.23
CA ARG A 165 -5.31 5.16 -31.08
C ARG A 165 -5.39 5.69 -29.66
N ASP A 166 -6.56 5.67 -29.02
CA ASP A 166 -6.75 6.16 -27.66
C ASP A 166 -6.00 5.30 -26.63
N ILE A 167 -5.97 3.98 -26.83
CA ILE A 167 -5.16 3.06 -26.02
C ILE A 167 -3.66 3.38 -26.17
N LEU A 168 -3.19 3.57 -27.41
CA LEU A 168 -1.78 3.89 -27.66
C LEU A 168 -1.38 5.23 -27.03
N LEU A 169 -2.20 6.27 -27.21
CA LEU A 169 -1.98 7.61 -26.64
C LEU A 169 -1.95 7.60 -25.11
N SER A 170 -2.76 6.74 -24.46
CA SER A 170 -2.79 6.62 -23.01
C SER A 170 -1.67 5.74 -22.45
N THR A 171 -1.17 4.76 -23.22
CA THR A 171 -0.21 3.76 -22.77
C THR A 171 1.24 4.15 -23.06
N ILE A 172 1.54 4.67 -24.27
CA ILE A 172 2.91 4.94 -24.70
C ILE A 172 3.65 5.89 -23.73
N PRO A 173 3.03 7.00 -23.26
CA PRO A 173 3.69 7.88 -22.30
C PRO A 173 4.09 7.23 -20.97
N LEU A 174 3.54 6.05 -20.63
CA LEU A 174 3.93 5.32 -19.43
C LEU A 174 5.30 4.65 -19.55
N PHE A 175 5.76 4.35 -20.76
CA PHE A 175 7.07 3.73 -20.98
C PHE A 175 8.23 4.71 -20.86
N ASP A 176 7.96 5.99 -21.10
CA ASP A 176 8.94 7.08 -20.96
C ASP A 176 8.92 7.72 -19.56
N GLU A 177 8.06 7.23 -18.66
CA GLU A 177 7.95 7.72 -17.29
C GLU A 177 9.26 7.42 -16.52
N PRO A 178 9.93 8.44 -15.94
CA PRO A 178 11.21 8.24 -15.28
C PRO A 178 11.01 7.41 -14.01
N SER A 179 11.77 6.32 -13.89
CA SER A 179 11.85 5.56 -12.65
C SER A 179 12.72 6.31 -11.63
N PRO A 180 12.18 6.71 -10.46
CA PRO A 180 12.97 7.45 -9.49
C PRO A 180 14.02 6.55 -8.85
N SER A 181 15.23 7.08 -8.66
CA SER A 181 16.22 6.42 -7.81
C SER A 181 15.79 6.55 -6.35
N MET A 182 15.45 5.43 -5.71
CA MET A 182 15.05 5.40 -4.30
C MET A 182 16.18 4.83 -3.43
N PRO A 183 16.69 5.58 -2.43
CA PRO A 183 17.53 5.01 -1.39
C PRO A 183 16.83 3.82 -0.75
N ASN A 184 17.55 2.73 -0.56
CA ASN A 184 16.96 1.51 -0.02
C ASN A 184 17.97 0.74 0.81
N ALA A 185 17.45 -0.15 1.65
CA ALA A 185 18.25 -1.06 2.44
C ALA A 185 17.65 -2.47 2.41
N ALA A 186 18.51 -3.48 2.49
CA ALA A 186 18.12 -4.86 2.75
C ALA A 186 18.38 -5.19 4.23
N LEU A 187 17.41 -5.79 4.90
CA LEU A 187 17.49 -6.24 6.30
C LEU A 187 17.30 -7.76 6.38
N ASP A 188 18.10 -8.38 7.24
CA ASP A 188 17.98 -9.78 7.63
C ASP A 188 18.32 -9.91 9.12
N ILE A 189 17.51 -10.64 9.90
CA ILE A 189 17.73 -10.84 11.34
C ILE A 189 18.07 -12.28 11.68
N GLU A 190 18.88 -12.44 12.73
CA GLU A 190 19.19 -13.73 13.33
C GLU A 190 18.72 -13.76 14.78
N VAL A 191 18.04 -14.84 15.14
CA VAL A 191 17.42 -15.02 16.47
C VAL A 191 18.10 -16.17 17.19
N LEU A 192 18.30 -16.04 18.51
CA LEU A 192 18.90 -17.07 19.35
C LEU A 192 17.96 -18.26 19.59
N SER A 193 17.75 -19.09 18.59
CA SER A 193 17.02 -20.36 18.72
C SER A 193 17.91 -21.58 18.88
N PRO A 194 17.44 -22.62 19.59
CA PRO A 194 17.96 -23.97 19.46
C PRO A 194 17.93 -24.45 17.99
N LEU A 195 18.88 -25.31 17.61
CA LEU A 195 19.03 -25.81 16.23
C LEU A 195 17.80 -26.55 15.68
N ASP A 196 16.94 -27.06 16.57
CA ASP A 196 15.76 -27.87 16.27
C ASP A 196 14.44 -27.07 16.34
N LYS A 197 14.48 -25.78 16.66
CA LYS A 197 13.28 -24.93 16.81
C LYS A 197 13.34 -23.72 15.88
N ILE A 198 12.36 -23.64 14.99
CA ILE A 198 12.10 -22.41 14.22
C ILE A 198 11.41 -21.42 15.16
N PRO A 199 11.93 -20.20 15.36
CA PRO A 199 11.25 -19.17 16.15
C PRO A 199 9.88 -18.84 15.55
N ASP A 200 8.87 -18.62 16.39
CA ASP A 200 7.57 -18.14 15.93
C ASP A 200 7.54 -16.60 16.04
N PRO A 201 7.43 -15.86 14.93
CA PRO A 201 7.36 -14.40 14.96
C PRO A 201 6.10 -13.88 15.66
N ARG A 202 5.08 -14.73 15.88
CA ARG A 202 3.91 -14.37 16.67
C ARG A 202 4.17 -14.42 18.17
N GLU A 203 5.15 -15.21 18.60
CA GLU A 203 5.58 -15.42 19.98
C GLU A 203 7.10 -15.27 20.08
N PRO A 204 7.65 -14.04 20.00
CA PRO A 204 9.09 -13.82 19.98
C PRO A 204 9.71 -14.05 21.38
N ASP A 205 9.90 -15.31 21.76
CA ASP A 205 10.42 -15.74 23.06
C ASP A 205 11.95 -15.63 23.14
N LYS A 206 12.65 -15.67 22.01
CA LYS A 206 14.12 -15.62 21.94
C LYS A 206 14.66 -14.22 21.62
N PRO A 207 15.87 -13.89 22.11
CA PRO A 207 16.51 -12.63 21.75
C PRO A 207 16.92 -12.57 20.28
N VAL A 208 16.84 -11.38 19.69
CA VAL A 208 17.55 -11.06 18.45
C VAL A 208 19.04 -11.08 18.74
N ALA A 209 19.76 -11.96 18.04
CA ALA A 209 21.19 -12.20 18.18
C ALA A 209 22.00 -11.18 17.37
N ALA A 210 21.57 -10.99 16.13
CA ALA A 210 22.23 -10.13 15.17
C ALA A 210 21.24 -9.67 14.10
N ALA A 211 21.62 -8.65 13.34
CA ALA A 211 20.96 -8.29 12.10
C ALA A 211 21.97 -7.68 11.13
N ALA A 212 21.81 -7.98 9.84
CA ALA A 212 22.59 -7.41 8.77
C ALA A 212 21.77 -6.35 8.04
N ILE A 213 22.40 -5.21 7.74
CA ILE A 213 21.83 -4.16 6.90
C ILE A 213 22.81 -3.84 5.78
N VAL A 214 22.33 -3.89 4.54
CA VAL A 214 23.10 -3.45 3.36
C VAL A 214 22.29 -2.42 2.60
N ASP A 215 22.84 -1.22 2.41
CA ASP A 215 22.14 -0.14 1.70
C ASP A 215 22.56 0.03 0.25
N SER A 216 21.76 0.77 -0.51
CA SER A 216 21.99 1.06 -1.93
C SER A 216 23.23 1.94 -2.20
N SER A 217 23.83 2.55 -1.17
CA SER A 217 25.11 3.25 -1.27
C SER A 217 26.32 2.31 -1.12
N GLY A 218 26.08 1.03 -0.78
CA GLY A 218 27.11 0.02 -0.55
C GLY A 218 27.57 -0.08 0.91
N ARG A 219 26.91 0.62 1.84
CA ARG A 219 27.20 0.49 3.28
C ARG A 219 26.75 -0.88 3.76
N LYS A 220 27.59 -1.54 4.57
CA LYS A 220 27.34 -2.86 5.15
C LYS A 220 27.52 -2.78 6.65
N GLU A 221 26.46 -3.05 7.40
CA GLU A 221 26.47 -3.03 8.87
C GLU A 221 25.97 -4.39 9.39
N VAL A 222 26.63 -4.91 10.43
CA VAL A 222 26.16 -6.06 11.20
C VAL A 222 26.01 -5.63 12.65
N HIS A 223 24.78 -5.56 13.11
CA HIS A 223 24.41 -5.20 14.47
C HIS A 223 24.32 -6.47 15.30
N VAL A 224 25.07 -6.58 16.40
CA VAL A 224 25.16 -7.82 17.19
C VAL A 224 24.90 -7.58 18.67
N LEU A 225 24.18 -8.50 19.30
CA LEU A 225 24.00 -8.53 20.75
C LEU A 225 25.28 -9.06 21.40
N HIS A 226 25.94 -8.23 22.21
CA HIS A 226 27.17 -8.60 22.90
C HIS A 226 26.87 -9.68 23.96
N ARG A 227 27.63 -10.78 23.92
CA ARG A 227 27.49 -11.92 24.84
C ARG A 227 28.84 -12.40 25.39
N GLY A 228 29.82 -11.51 25.40
CA GLY A 228 31.21 -11.79 25.78
C GLY A 228 32.13 -12.09 24.60
N GLY A 229 33.44 -12.12 24.87
CA GLY A 229 34.48 -12.26 23.85
C GLY A 229 34.90 -10.93 23.23
N SER A 230 36.00 -10.95 22.46
CA SER A 230 36.40 -9.80 21.63
C SER A 230 35.77 -9.93 20.25
N LEU A 231 35.19 -8.85 19.74
CA LEU A 231 34.63 -8.75 18.41
C LEU A 231 35.51 -7.80 17.59
N PRO A 232 35.75 -8.08 16.30
CA PRO A 232 36.45 -7.14 15.44
C PRO A 232 35.55 -5.94 15.11
N ASP A 233 36.13 -4.78 14.82
CA ASP A 233 35.38 -3.60 14.37
C ASP A 233 34.80 -3.76 12.96
N GLU A 234 35.43 -4.61 12.14
CA GLU A 234 35.07 -4.83 10.73
C GLU A 234 35.26 -6.31 10.34
N LEU A 235 34.34 -6.83 9.53
CA LEU A 235 34.40 -8.18 8.98
C LEU A 235 35.24 -8.23 7.68
N PRO A 236 35.76 -9.40 7.27
CA PRO A 236 36.60 -9.52 6.08
C PRO A 236 35.96 -9.05 4.76
N ASN A 237 34.63 -8.95 4.70
CA ASN A 237 33.87 -8.47 3.54
C ASN A 237 33.61 -6.96 3.54
N GLY A 238 34.22 -6.23 4.47
CA GLY A 238 34.09 -4.78 4.66
C GLY A 238 32.87 -4.34 5.46
N ALA A 239 32.16 -5.28 6.11
CA ALA A 239 31.00 -4.93 6.91
C ALA A 239 31.42 -4.43 8.29
N LYS A 240 30.93 -3.25 8.68
CA LYS A 240 31.14 -2.69 10.00
C LYS A 240 30.35 -3.47 11.04
N LEU A 241 31.00 -3.91 12.10
CA LEU A 241 30.35 -4.62 13.19
C LEU A 241 30.03 -3.63 14.31
N ILE A 242 28.77 -3.63 14.76
CA ILE A 242 28.26 -2.73 15.80
C ILE A 242 27.69 -3.59 16.94
N SER A 243 28.37 -3.59 18.08
CA SER A 243 27.97 -4.38 19.24
C SER A 243 27.08 -3.62 20.22
N TYR A 244 26.09 -4.31 20.78
CA TYR A 244 25.12 -3.76 21.73
C TYR A 244 25.09 -4.60 23.02
N GLU A 245 25.24 -3.96 24.19
CA GLU A 245 25.11 -4.66 25.48
C GLU A 245 23.67 -5.03 25.86
N SER A 246 22.67 -4.49 25.15
CA SER A 246 21.26 -4.78 25.42
C SER A 246 20.47 -4.95 24.13
N GLU A 247 19.58 -5.96 24.14
CA GLU A 247 18.72 -6.28 23.00
C GLU A 247 17.80 -5.10 22.63
N GLY A 248 17.24 -4.41 23.64
CA GLY A 248 16.40 -3.24 23.39
C GLY A 248 17.12 -2.10 22.66
N ARG A 249 18.43 -1.91 22.91
CA ARG A 249 19.23 -0.92 22.15
C ARG A 249 19.53 -1.39 20.74
N LEU A 250 19.84 -2.69 20.56
CA LEU A 250 20.01 -3.29 19.24
C LEU A 250 18.76 -3.04 18.38
N ILE A 251 17.59 -3.47 18.87
CA ILE A 251 16.33 -3.36 18.12
C ILE A 251 15.98 -1.90 17.84
N ARG A 252 16.13 -0.99 18.81
CA ARG A 252 15.90 0.44 18.57
C ARG A 252 16.80 0.98 17.46
N SER A 253 18.10 0.70 17.52
CA SER A 253 19.04 1.14 16.48
C SER A 253 18.73 0.55 15.11
N LEU A 254 18.23 -0.69 15.03
CA LEU A 254 17.77 -1.27 13.77
C LEU A 254 16.56 -0.51 13.20
N LEU A 255 15.55 -0.24 14.04
CA LEU A 255 14.35 0.49 13.64
C LEU A 255 14.69 1.92 13.20
N ASP A 256 15.56 2.61 13.93
CA ASP A 256 16.05 3.95 13.56
C ASP A 256 16.78 3.88 12.21
N ARG A 257 17.68 2.90 12.02
CA ARG A 257 18.43 2.74 10.76
C ARG A 257 17.53 2.48 9.56
N ILE A 258 16.59 1.54 9.64
CA ILE A 258 15.71 1.23 8.50
C ILE A 258 14.74 2.37 8.19
N SER A 259 14.44 3.23 9.17
CA SER A 259 13.58 4.41 8.97
C SER A 259 14.24 5.51 8.13
N GLU A 260 15.56 5.46 7.96
CA GLU A 260 16.31 6.36 7.08
C GLU A 260 16.02 6.09 5.59
N TYR A 261 15.44 4.93 5.24
CA TYR A 261 15.25 4.51 3.86
C TYR A 261 13.76 4.48 3.47
N PRO A 262 13.37 5.07 2.33
CA PRO A 262 11.99 5.03 1.85
C PRO A 262 11.55 3.63 1.36
N LEU A 263 12.50 2.74 1.07
CA LEU A 263 12.26 1.37 0.62
C LEU A 263 13.14 0.38 1.39
N LEU A 264 12.49 -0.66 1.93
CA LEU A 264 13.14 -1.73 2.67
C LEU A 264 12.93 -3.05 1.94
N PHE A 265 14.01 -3.78 1.70
CA PHE A 265 14.00 -5.13 1.18
C PHE A 265 14.22 -6.13 2.30
N THR A 266 13.47 -7.22 2.26
CA THR A 266 13.64 -8.37 3.17
C THR A 266 13.39 -9.65 2.36
N TYR A 267 13.76 -10.80 2.92
CA TYR A 267 13.35 -12.09 2.38
C TYR A 267 12.45 -12.79 3.38
N ASN A 268 11.15 -12.91 3.07
CA ASN A 268 10.13 -13.38 4.01
C ASN A 268 9.94 -12.48 5.26
N GLY A 269 10.40 -11.22 5.22
CA GLY A 269 10.34 -10.32 6.37
C GLY A 269 8.94 -9.90 6.80
N ASP A 270 7.96 -9.92 5.89
CA ASP A 270 6.55 -9.71 6.23
C ASP A 270 6.01 -10.80 7.16
N ASN A 271 6.54 -12.02 7.07
CA ASN A 271 6.11 -13.14 7.90
C ASN A 271 7.02 -13.35 9.10
N PHE A 272 8.27 -12.87 9.07
CA PHE A 272 9.26 -13.15 10.11
C PHE A 272 9.92 -11.88 10.67
N ASP A 273 10.88 -11.29 9.96
CA ASP A 273 11.78 -10.25 10.47
C ASP A 273 11.04 -9.05 11.10
N LEU A 274 10.12 -8.44 10.34
CA LEU A 274 9.43 -7.23 10.77
C LEU A 274 8.41 -7.52 11.91
N PRO A 275 7.54 -8.55 11.81
CA PRO A 275 6.69 -8.93 12.94
C PRO A 275 7.47 -9.32 14.19
N TYR A 276 8.60 -10.04 14.04
CA TYR A 276 9.43 -10.45 15.17
C TYR A 276 10.03 -9.24 15.87
N LEU A 277 10.66 -8.31 15.11
CA LEU A 277 11.21 -7.07 15.65
C LEU A 277 10.14 -6.22 16.34
N ALA A 278 8.97 -6.03 15.71
CA ALA A 278 7.89 -5.22 16.26
C ALA A 278 7.39 -5.76 17.61
N LYS A 279 7.03 -7.04 17.66
CA LYS A 279 6.54 -7.67 18.90
C LYS A 279 7.62 -7.79 19.98
N ARG A 280 8.87 -8.02 19.58
CA ARG A 280 10.00 -8.06 20.53
C ARG A 280 10.27 -6.68 21.11
N ALA A 281 10.19 -5.62 20.31
CA ALA A 281 10.28 -4.24 20.77
C ALA A 281 9.16 -3.89 21.77
N GLU A 282 7.91 -4.29 21.50
CA GLU A 282 6.79 -4.10 22.42
C GLU A 282 7.04 -4.80 23.77
N LYS A 283 7.49 -6.06 23.74
CA LYS A 283 7.78 -6.84 24.96
C LYS A 283 8.87 -6.18 25.80
N LEU A 284 9.98 -5.79 25.19
CA LEU A 284 11.11 -5.14 25.88
C LEU A 284 10.80 -3.70 26.32
N GLY A 285 9.90 -3.00 25.62
CA GLY A 285 9.44 -1.66 26.00
C GLY A 285 8.44 -1.65 27.16
N GLY A 286 7.73 -2.77 27.36
CA GLY A 286 6.85 -2.99 28.52
C GLY A 286 7.59 -3.38 29.80
N GLU A 287 8.83 -3.85 29.69
CA GLU A 287 9.75 -4.11 30.79
C GLU A 287 10.44 -2.79 31.21
N ARG A 288 9.71 -1.94 31.95
CA ARG A 288 10.29 -0.76 32.64
C ARG A 288 10.96 -1.15 33.95
#